data_AF-A0A2E0N5K0-F1
#
_entry.id   AF-A0A2E0N5K0-F1
#
_cell.length_a   1.000
_cell.length_b   1.000
_cell.length_c   1.000
_cell.angle_alpha   90.00
_cell.angle_beta   90.00
_cell.angle_gamma   90.00
#
_symmetry.space_group_name_H-M   'P 1'
#
loop_
_entity.id
_entity.type
_entity.pdbx_description
1 polymer ?
#
loop_
_entity_poly.entity_id
_entity_poly.type
_entity_poly.pdbx_seq_one_letter_code
_entity_poly.pdbx_strand_id
1 'polypeptide(L)'
;MYWLVEEKQKLVFRYQYQSATEAEGIRMNNRYARMAASRDTLIDINSSRGDEHHSLYFGYNYYFRGDNLKLVSGIQWDQLYSEGDSYFRGWTFSTALRFLL
;
A
#
# COMPACT_ATOMS: atom_id res chain seq x y z
N MET A 1 10.57 4.02 11.18
CA MET A 1 11.29 4.72 10.09
C MET A 1 12.74 4.87 10.50
N TYR A 2 13.68 4.88 9.55
CA TYR A 2 15.12 4.89 9.83
C TYR A 2 15.86 5.81 8.85
N TRP A 3 16.80 6.61 9.34
CA TRP A 3 17.64 7.44 8.47
C TRP A 3 18.87 6.64 8.01
N LEU A 4 19.04 6.50 6.70
CA LEU A 4 20.30 6.01 6.12
C LEU A 4 21.33 7.15 6.05
N VAL A 5 20.86 8.34 5.71
CA VAL A 5 21.61 9.60 5.77
C VAL A 5 20.69 10.61 6.40
N GLU A 6 21.11 11.15 7.54
CA GLU A 6 20.31 12.12 8.29
C GLU A 6 19.88 13.28 7.40
N GLU A 7 18.61 13.66 7.52
CA GLU A 7 17.94 14.73 6.76
C GLU A 7 17.89 14.56 5.22
N LYS A 8 18.46 13.49 4.66
CA LYS A 8 18.55 13.29 3.21
C LYS A 8 17.90 12.01 2.70
N GLN A 9 18.12 10.88 3.38
CA GLN A 9 17.65 9.57 2.92
C GLN A 9 17.01 8.78 4.06
N LYS A 10 15.71 8.50 3.95
CA LYS A 10 14.94 7.79 4.99
C LYS A 10 14.28 6.54 4.45
N LEU A 11 14.43 5.44 5.17
CA LEU A 11 13.66 4.22 4.99
C LEU A 11 12.39 4.23 5.84
N VAL A 12 11.32 3.70 5.26
CA VAL A 12 10.02 3.53 5.89
C VAL A 12 9.62 2.08 5.77
N PHE A 13 9.21 1.48 6.88
CA PHE A 13 8.65 0.14 6.90
C PHE A 13 7.31 0.20 7.63
N ARG A 14 6.33 -0.56 7.14
CA ARG A 14 5.01 -0.72 7.77
C ARG A 14 4.51 -2.13 7.52
N TYR A 15 4.06 -2.78 8.59
CA TYR A 15 3.18 -3.93 8.52
C TYR A 15 1.81 -3.51 9.07
N GLN A 16 0.73 -3.94 8.42
CA GLN A 16 -0.63 -3.70 8.85
C GLN A 16 -1.42 -5.01 8.78
N TYR A 17 -2.19 -5.28 9.82
CA TYR A 17 -3.14 -6.37 9.90
C TYR A 17 -4.52 -5.81 10.20
N GLN A 18 -5.55 -6.38 9.56
CA GLN A 18 -6.95 -6.05 9.79
C GLN A 18 -7.75 -7.35 9.77
N SER A 19 -8.72 -7.48 10.67
CA SER A 19 -9.71 -8.56 10.66
C SER A 19 -11.12 -8.01 10.90
N ALA A 20 -12.12 -8.72 10.41
CA ALA A 20 -13.53 -8.45 10.63
C ALA A 20 -14.28 -9.75 10.93
N THR A 21 -15.40 -9.63 11.65
CA THR A 21 -16.30 -10.75 11.94
C THR A 21 -17.18 -11.12 10.74
N GLU A 22 -17.49 -10.15 9.90
CA GLU A 22 -18.24 -10.33 8.66
C GLU A 22 -17.31 -10.63 7.49
N ALA A 23 -17.70 -11.57 6.62
CA ALA A 23 -16.94 -12.00 5.44
C ALA A 23 -16.48 -10.85 4.51
N GLU A 24 -17.23 -9.75 4.45
CA GLU A 24 -16.90 -8.55 3.67
C GLU A 24 -16.67 -7.28 4.51
N GLY A 25 -16.36 -7.46 5.80
CA GLY A 25 -16.22 -6.35 6.76
C GLY A 25 -15.04 -5.43 6.45
N ILE A 26 -14.04 -5.91 5.71
CA ILE A 26 -12.89 -5.13 5.25
C ILE A 26 -13.08 -4.73 3.79
N ARG A 27 -12.67 -3.49 3.47
CA ARG A 27 -12.52 -3.03 2.10
C ARG A 27 -11.12 -2.48 1.86
N MET A 28 -10.45 -2.98 0.82
CA MET A 28 -9.12 -2.51 0.46
C MET A 28 -9.10 -1.02 0.08
N ASN A 29 -7.92 -0.40 0.18
CA ASN A 29 -7.73 0.99 -0.23
C ASN A 29 -8.01 1.16 -1.72
N ASN A 30 -8.75 2.21 -2.09
CA ASN A 30 -9.12 2.46 -3.48
C ASN A 30 -7.90 2.68 -4.40
N ARG A 31 -6.85 3.33 -3.91
CA ARG A 31 -5.84 3.97 -4.75
C ARG A 31 -5.07 3.03 -5.70
N TYR A 32 -4.88 1.77 -5.31
CA TYR A 32 -4.01 0.85 -6.04
C TYR A 32 -4.80 -0.33 -6.62
N ALA A 33 -4.90 -1.45 -5.90
CA ALA A 33 -5.56 -2.67 -6.36
C ALA A 33 -6.97 -2.42 -6.93
N ARG A 34 -7.77 -1.58 -6.28
CA ARG A 34 -9.14 -1.28 -6.75
C ARG A 34 -9.16 -0.42 -8.00
N MET A 35 -8.30 0.60 -8.09
CA MET A 35 -8.14 1.37 -9.31
C MET A 35 -7.64 0.50 -10.48
N ALA A 36 -6.74 -0.45 -10.21
CA ALA A 36 -6.27 -1.41 -11.22
C ALA A 36 -7.41 -2.30 -11.72
N ALA A 37 -8.15 -2.95 -10.81
CA ALA A 37 -9.31 -3.78 -11.17
C ALA A 37 -10.43 -3.00 -11.87
N SER A 38 -10.59 -1.69 -11.57
CA SER A 38 -11.54 -0.85 -12.30
C SER A 38 -11.16 -0.58 -13.77
N ARG A 39 -9.90 -0.86 -14.14
CA ARG A 39 -9.35 -0.60 -15.48
C ARG A 39 -9.02 -1.87 -16.26
N ASP A 40 -8.96 -3.01 -15.59
CA ASP A 40 -8.64 -4.30 -16.19
C ASP A 40 -9.57 -5.37 -15.61
N THR A 41 -10.47 -5.86 -16.46
CA THR A 41 -11.49 -6.87 -16.11
C THR A 41 -10.91 -8.25 -15.85
N LEU A 42 -9.62 -8.48 -16.19
CA LEU A 42 -8.93 -9.73 -15.87
C LEU A 42 -8.48 -9.78 -14.41
N ILE A 43 -8.49 -8.64 -13.70
CA ILE A 43 -8.12 -8.54 -12.30
C ILE A 43 -9.39 -8.68 -11.45
N ASP A 44 -9.71 -9.91 -11.05
CA ASP A 44 -10.75 -10.16 -10.04
C ASP A 44 -10.16 -9.97 -8.64
N ILE A 45 -10.79 -9.10 -7.85
CA ILE A 45 -10.41 -8.79 -6.47
C ILE A 45 -11.58 -8.94 -5.50
N ASN A 46 -12.64 -9.69 -5.87
CA ASN A 46 -13.82 -9.89 -5.04
C ASN A 46 -14.47 -8.59 -4.55
N SER A 47 -14.74 -7.65 -5.46
CA SER A 47 -15.21 -6.30 -5.12
C SER A 47 -14.32 -5.55 -4.11
N SER A 48 -13.08 -6.01 -3.94
CA SER A 48 -12.07 -5.54 -2.98
C SER A 48 -12.44 -5.75 -1.51
N ARG A 49 -13.26 -6.77 -1.21
CA ARG A 49 -13.78 -7.04 0.13
C ARG A 49 -13.35 -8.40 0.66
N GLY A 50 -13.24 -8.47 1.98
CA GLY A 50 -12.80 -9.65 2.70
C GLY A 50 -12.97 -9.48 4.21
N ASP A 51 -12.50 -10.45 4.98
CA ASP A 51 -12.55 -10.47 6.45
C ASP A 51 -11.16 -10.48 7.09
N GLU A 52 -10.10 -10.73 6.33
CA GLU A 52 -8.73 -10.64 6.81
C GLU A 52 -7.82 -9.97 5.76
N HIS A 53 -6.99 -9.02 6.20
CA HIS A 53 -6.10 -8.28 5.31
C HIS A 53 -4.72 -8.06 5.93
N HIS A 54 -3.69 -8.43 5.18
CA HIS A 54 -2.29 -8.17 5.50
C HIS A 54 -1.69 -7.21 4.48
N SER A 55 -0.94 -6.23 4.96
CA SER A 55 -0.21 -5.28 4.11
C SER A 55 1.21 -5.08 4.62
N LEU A 56 2.18 -5.22 3.72
CA LEU A 56 3.59 -4.99 3.98
C LEU A 56 4.10 -3.90 3.05
N TYR A 57 4.61 -2.80 3.60
CA TYR A 57 5.12 -1.67 2.84
C TYR A 57 6.58 -1.39 3.18
N PHE A 58 7.39 -1.24 2.13
CA PHE A 58 8.75 -0.75 2.20
C PHE A 58 8.88 0.51 1.34
N GLY A 59 9.36 1.59 1.94
CA GLY A 59 9.46 2.89 1.33
C GLY A 59 10.84 3.53 1.47
N TYR A 60 11.17 4.37 0.51
CA TYR A 60 12.37 5.18 0.46
C TYR A 60 11.99 6.63 0.18
N ASN A 61 12.49 7.54 1.02
CA ASN A 61 12.32 8.97 0.85
C ASN A 61 13.67 9.64 0.62
N TYR A 62 13.76 10.44 -0.45
CA TYR A 62 14.90 11.31 -0.72
C TYR A 62 14.50 12.78 -0.55
N TYR A 63 15.15 13.49 0.36
CA TYR A 63 14.83 14.87 0.72
C TYR A 63 15.77 15.82 -0.03
N PHE A 64 15.23 16.58 -0.98
CA PHE A 64 15.98 17.61 -1.70
C PHE A 64 16.09 18.90 -0.88
N ARG A 65 15.02 19.25 -0.16
CA ARG A 65 14.95 20.44 0.70
C ARG A 65 14.04 20.19 1.91
N GLY A 66 14.50 19.36 2.84
CA GLY A 66 13.68 18.94 3.99
C GLY A 66 12.29 18.46 3.53
N ASP A 67 11.25 18.75 4.30
CA ASP A 67 9.88 18.37 3.94
C ASP A 67 9.25 19.23 2.82
N ASN A 68 9.92 20.29 2.36
CA ASN A 68 9.42 21.17 1.30
C ASN A 68 9.54 20.55 -0.09
N LEU A 69 10.56 19.70 -0.32
CA LEU A 69 10.73 18.99 -1.59
C LEU A 69 11.39 17.64 -1.34
N LYS A 70 10.66 16.56 -1.69
CA LYS A 70 11.15 15.19 -1.53
C LYS A 70 10.56 14.23 -2.56
N LEU A 71 11.35 13.24 -2.95
CA LEU A 71 10.89 12.04 -3.65
C LEU A 71 10.44 11.02 -2.60
N VAL A 72 9.29 10.39 -2.83
CA VAL A 72 8.75 9.31 -2.02
C VAL A 72 8.47 8.13 -2.94
N SER A 73 9.17 7.04 -2.73
CA SER A 73 8.96 5.80 -3.47
C SER A 73 8.67 4.66 -2.52
N GLY A 74 7.94 3.65 -2.98
CA GLY A 74 7.66 2.49 -2.15
C GLY A 74 7.03 1.34 -2.90
N ILE A 75 7.25 0.16 -2.36
CA ILE A 75 6.64 -1.10 -2.78
C ILE A 75 5.75 -1.61 -1.64
N GLN A 76 4.56 -2.07 -2.00
CA GLN A 76 3.61 -2.65 -1.08
C GLN A 76 3.22 -4.04 -1.57
N TRP A 77 3.16 -4.99 -0.67
CA TRP A 77 2.48 -6.26 -0.86
C TRP A 77 1.19 -6.25 -0.05
N ASP A 78 0.12 -6.72 -0.66
CA ASP A 78 -1.17 -6.87 0.00
C ASP A 78 -1.71 -8.28 -0.23
N GLN A 79 -2.32 -8.84 0.81
CA GLN A 79 -3.08 -10.07 0.73
C GLN A 79 -4.42 -9.92 1.47
N LEU A 80 -5.50 -10.24 0.76
CA LEU A 80 -6.87 -10.21 1.25
C LEU A 80 -7.45 -11.62 1.23
N TYR A 81 -8.08 -11.98 2.34
CA TYR A 81 -8.84 -13.21 2.49
C TYR A 81 -10.31 -12.90 2.79
N SER A 82 -11.18 -13.85 2.49
CA SER A 82 -12.58 -13.89 2.93
C SER A 82 -12.90 -15.34 3.26
N GLU A 83 -13.43 -15.63 4.44
CA GLU A 83 -13.80 -16.98 4.89
C GLU A 83 -12.66 -18.01 4.78
N GLY A 84 -11.41 -17.54 4.90
CA GLY A 84 -10.20 -18.37 4.81
C GLY A 84 -9.62 -18.55 3.40
N ASP A 85 -10.35 -18.17 2.35
CA ASP A 85 -9.86 -18.22 0.97
C ASP A 85 -9.14 -16.94 0.58
N SER A 86 -8.06 -17.06 -0.21
CA SER A 86 -7.27 -15.91 -0.67
C SER A 86 -7.91 -15.30 -1.92
N TYR A 87 -8.46 -14.09 -1.81
CA TYR A 87 -9.15 -13.40 -2.91
C TYR A 87 -8.28 -12.40 -3.64
N PHE A 88 -7.30 -11.81 -2.96
CA PHE A 88 -6.34 -10.93 -3.60
C PHE A 88 -4.96 -11.16 -3.05
N ARG A 89 -3.98 -11.19 -3.95
CA ARG A 89 -2.56 -11.09 -3.62
C ARG A 89 -1.90 -10.24 -4.69
N GLY A 90 -1.26 -9.15 -4.31
CA GLY A 90 -0.69 -8.23 -5.29
C GLY A 90 0.45 -7.40 -4.75
N TRP A 91 1.24 -6.90 -5.69
CA TRP A 91 2.29 -5.93 -5.44
C TRP A 91 1.91 -4.59 -6.07
N THR A 92 2.08 -3.53 -5.30
CA THR A 92 1.96 -2.16 -5.78
C THR A 92 3.32 -1.48 -5.70
N PHE A 93 3.78 -0.92 -6.81
CA PHE A 93 4.90 0.01 -6.82
C PHE A 93 4.38 1.44 -6.98
N SER A 94 4.94 2.38 -6.24
CA SER A 94 4.56 3.79 -6.31
C SER A 94 5.78 4.70 -6.19
N THR A 95 5.75 5.80 -6.93
CA THR A 95 6.72 6.89 -6.80
C THR A 95 6.00 8.22 -6.95
N ALA A 96 6.38 9.20 -6.13
CA ALA A 96 5.75 10.51 -6.09
C ALA A 96 6.78 11.59 -5.74
N LEU A 97 6.69 12.73 -6.40
CA LEU A 97 7.36 13.95 -5.99
C LEU A 97 6.40 14.74 -5.08
N ARG A 98 6.79 14.98 -3.84
CA ARG A 98 6.04 15.81 -2.90
C ARG A 98 6.74 17.15 -2.76
N PHE A 99 6.00 18.22 -3.03
CA PHE A 99 6.41 19.60 -2.81
C PHE A 99 5.37 20.31 -1.95
N LEU A 100 5.83 21.17 -1.05
CA LEU A 100 4.99 22.12 -0.32
C LEU A 100 5.32 23.51 -0.89
N LEU A 101 4.28 24.19 -1.37
CA LEU A 101 4.37 25.57 -1.87
C LEU A 101 4.40 26.55 -0.69
#